data_AF-A0AAD1R8H8-F1
#
_entry.id   AF-A0AAD1R8H8-F1
#
_cell.length_a   1.000
_cell.length_b   1.000
_cell.length_c   1.000
_cell.angle_alpha   90.00
_cell.angle_beta   90.00
_cell.angle_gamma   90.00
#
_symmetry.space_group_name_H-M   'P 1'
#
loop_
_entity.id
_entity.type
_entity.pdbx_description
1 polymer ?
#
loop_
_entity_poly.entity_id
_entity_poly.type
_entity_poly.pdbx_seq_one_letter_code
_entity_poly.pdbx_strand_id
1 'polypeptide(L)'
;MKNNLCVQTTNDFSTLSKVSTASLDYFSDKFQKYFVSRTCRRAPLIHRGYYVRSQAVNLCIKEFLEDTQQCHHRQVLSLGCGFDALYFRLCAEHTPGELCVWEVDFPAVVQRKHLLIEQTEVLRNLLGSHEASPSSDGLVLSATNYRLLGVDLSDVSTLESALEKAGIMWDCPTLVLAEVVLCYMDPARSTALIEWVAKRFARSRFVLYEQITPNDPFGQVMMNHFLSLNSPLHSVTAFPSLQDQRERFLQQGWEQCRIIDMNEFTVTCISVAERIRVESLEPFDEFEELHLKCSHYFILVASRGSLAVRPVLRSVSDADGRLHHSFTPLSNGGELLVLGGRLSPSHPAVGALVLKYDEEQQVIKVTHKEVQLEIFRWRHTAIEVFLCGQVYVFLFGGRTGSCMAMQDTLFLDPDSLNSIKISVLGNSPSCRHSHSCCGWNGGAVISGGLLRSGRPSGSVTLLKPYSSQFQWEKLNTTPPLTPRYSHTSHVINGKLVLVGGIWFVSNSVPGLAVIDLKTGHCAEYQINASVLEWPLMLHGHSSLLLPYRNHLLLLGGGGTCFSFGTHLNVQPVLLDLPPLQ
;
A
#
# COMPACT_ATOMS: atom_id res chain seq x y z
N MET A 1 38.32 21.42 3.25
CA MET A 1 39.28 20.35 3.58
C MET A 1 39.18 19.87 5.03
N LYS A 2 39.32 20.71 6.09
CA LYS A 2 39.19 20.23 7.50
C LYS A 2 37.79 19.71 7.87
N ASN A 3 36.71 20.38 7.44
CA ASN A 3 35.33 19.93 7.75
C ASN A 3 34.96 18.61 7.07
N ASN A 4 35.48 18.33 5.87
CA ASN A 4 35.16 17.10 5.12
C ASN A 4 35.61 15.84 5.88
N LEU A 5 36.73 15.89 6.62
CA LEU A 5 37.21 14.74 7.39
C LEU A 5 36.28 14.39 8.56
N CYS A 6 35.75 15.40 9.26
CA CYS A 6 34.80 15.20 10.36
C CYS A 6 33.45 14.69 9.87
N VAL A 7 32.94 15.20 8.74
CA VAL A 7 31.74 14.65 8.08
C VAL A 7 31.93 13.17 7.72
N GLN A 8 33.10 12.76 7.25
CA GLN A 8 33.37 11.34 6.96
C GLN A 8 33.33 10.44 8.21
N THR A 9 33.55 10.97 9.42
CA THR A 9 33.45 10.19 10.65
C THR A 9 32.01 9.90 11.09
N THR A 10 31.02 10.66 10.61
CA THR A 10 29.60 10.40 10.93
C THR A 10 29.16 9.05 10.38
N ASN A 11 29.76 8.61 9.27
CA ASN A 11 29.59 7.27 8.71
C ASN A 11 29.88 6.16 9.73
N ASP A 12 30.99 6.26 10.48
CA ASP A 12 31.39 5.21 11.43
C ASP A 12 30.37 5.11 12.59
N PHE A 13 29.84 6.26 13.08
CA PHE A 13 28.79 6.28 14.11
C PHE A 13 27.45 5.71 13.63
N SER A 14 27.06 6.05 12.39
CA SER A 14 25.82 5.56 11.77
C SER A 14 25.87 4.06 11.54
N THR A 15 26.96 3.57 10.94
CA THR A 15 27.21 2.15 10.66
C THR A 15 27.16 1.34 11.96
N LEU A 16 27.79 1.80 13.03
CA LEU A 16 27.78 1.13 14.33
C LEU A 16 26.36 1.01 14.92
N SER A 17 25.55 2.05 14.77
CA SER A 17 24.17 2.08 15.27
C SER A 17 23.26 1.15 14.45
N LYS A 18 23.45 1.07 13.12
CA LYS A 18 22.77 0.08 12.26
C LYS A 18 23.11 -1.35 12.67
N VAL A 19 24.40 -1.66 12.90
CA VAL A 19 24.85 -3.00 13.36
C VAL A 19 24.24 -3.37 14.72
N SER A 20 24.29 -2.45 15.69
CA SER A 20 23.72 -2.68 17.02
C SER A 20 22.23 -3.00 16.93
N THR A 21 21.49 -2.21 16.14
CA THR A 21 20.03 -2.36 15.96
C THR A 21 19.69 -3.69 15.27
N ALA A 22 20.40 -4.04 14.19
CA ALA A 22 20.19 -5.30 13.47
C ALA A 22 20.53 -6.54 14.34
N SER A 23 21.52 -6.44 15.24
CA SER A 23 21.91 -7.55 16.12
C SER A 23 20.86 -7.95 17.16
N LEU A 24 19.81 -7.14 17.33
CA LEU A 24 18.70 -7.34 18.26
C LEU A 24 17.37 -7.55 17.52
N ASP A 25 17.43 -7.99 16.26
CA ASP A 25 16.27 -8.36 15.45
C ASP A 25 15.24 -7.24 15.20
N TYR A 26 15.63 -5.98 15.37
CA TYR A 26 14.79 -4.84 14.96
C TYR A 26 14.55 -4.88 13.45
N PHE A 27 15.57 -5.20 12.65
CA PHE A 27 15.45 -5.48 11.22
C PHE A 27 16.53 -6.47 10.78
N SER A 28 16.28 -7.17 9.68
CA SER A 28 17.22 -8.14 9.11
C SER A 28 18.28 -7.43 8.28
N ASP A 29 19.54 -7.48 8.73
CA ASP A 29 20.71 -7.12 7.94
C ASP A 29 21.88 -8.06 8.27
N LYS A 30 22.20 -8.95 7.33
CA LYS A 30 23.28 -9.94 7.50
C LYS A 30 24.66 -9.41 7.13
N PHE A 31 24.73 -8.21 6.53
CA PHE A 31 25.92 -7.71 5.85
C PHE A 31 26.54 -6.49 6.54
N GLN A 32 25.73 -5.63 7.17
CA GLN A 32 26.19 -4.40 7.83
C GLN A 32 27.33 -4.64 8.84
N LYS A 33 27.33 -5.81 9.50
CA LYS A 33 28.36 -6.22 10.48
C LYS A 33 29.77 -6.32 9.89
N TYR A 34 29.92 -6.50 8.58
CA TYR A 34 31.23 -6.58 7.92
C TYR A 34 31.88 -5.21 7.69
N PHE A 35 31.13 -4.13 7.91
CA PHE A 35 31.59 -2.77 7.72
C PHE A 35 32.01 -2.06 9.01
N VAL A 36 32.05 -2.76 10.14
CA VAL A 36 32.52 -2.22 11.43
C VAL A 36 33.69 -3.04 11.95
N SER A 37 34.68 -2.35 12.54
CA SER A 37 35.81 -3.01 13.19
C SER A 37 35.47 -3.53 14.59
N ARG A 38 34.47 -2.94 15.25
CA ARG A 38 33.99 -3.31 16.58
C ARG A 38 32.49 -3.12 16.67
N THR A 39 31.82 -4.03 17.38
CA THR A 39 30.42 -3.87 17.75
C THR A 39 30.31 -3.20 19.12
N CYS A 40 29.30 -2.34 19.27
CA CYS A 40 29.02 -1.63 20.52
C CYS A 40 27.52 -1.47 20.62
N ARG A 41 26.93 -1.97 21.70
CA ARG A 41 25.49 -1.85 21.93
C ARG A 41 25.10 -0.39 22.12
N ARG A 42 23.97 0.00 21.55
CA ARG A 42 23.34 1.31 21.73
C ARG A 42 22.17 1.24 22.72
N ALA A 43 21.70 2.40 23.15
CA ALA A 43 20.50 2.50 23.99
C ALA A 43 19.26 2.09 23.18
N PRO A 44 18.21 1.52 23.82
CA PRO A 44 16.94 1.21 23.17
C PRO A 44 16.33 2.37 22.38
N LEU A 45 16.46 3.62 22.86
CA LEU A 45 16.05 4.83 22.12
C LEU A 45 16.72 4.93 20.74
N ILE A 46 18.04 4.66 20.67
CA ILE A 46 18.78 4.66 19.42
C ILE A 46 18.33 3.51 18.53
N HIS A 47 18.10 2.31 19.08
CA HIS A 47 17.61 1.17 18.31
C HIS A 47 16.25 1.45 17.67
N ARG A 48 15.27 1.93 18.45
CA ARG A 48 13.95 2.33 17.93
C ARG A 48 14.07 3.44 16.89
N GLY A 49 14.90 4.45 17.14
CA GLY A 49 15.16 5.53 16.18
C GLY A 49 15.75 5.07 14.85
N TYR A 50 16.71 4.12 14.87
CA TYR A 50 17.33 3.53 13.68
C TYR A 50 16.43 2.49 13.00
N TYR A 51 15.58 1.81 13.75
CA TYR A 51 14.54 0.94 13.20
C TYR A 51 13.59 1.75 12.31
N VAL A 52 13.03 2.85 12.83
CA VAL A 52 12.11 3.70 12.05
C VAL A 52 12.80 4.26 10.80
N ARG A 53 14.06 4.70 10.92
CA ARG A 53 14.91 5.13 9.78
C ARG A 53 15.03 4.02 8.72
N SER A 54 15.41 2.82 9.14
CA SER A 54 15.59 1.66 8.25
C SER A 54 14.28 1.29 7.55
N GLN A 55 13.15 1.26 8.26
CA GLN A 55 11.84 0.98 7.69
C GLN A 55 11.43 2.03 6.65
N ALA A 56 11.64 3.32 6.92
CA ALA A 56 11.31 4.39 5.99
C ALA A 56 12.05 4.26 4.66
N VAL A 57 13.36 4.06 4.70
CA VAL A 57 14.19 3.89 3.51
C VAL A 57 13.86 2.59 2.78
N ASN A 58 13.72 1.47 3.50
CA ASN A 58 13.41 0.17 2.91
C ASN A 58 12.03 0.14 2.25
N LEU A 59 11.02 0.81 2.83
CA LEU A 59 9.70 0.94 2.20
C LEU A 59 9.81 1.64 0.84
N CYS A 60 10.53 2.76 0.77
CA CYS A 60 10.69 3.53 -0.47
C CYS A 60 11.40 2.70 -1.56
N ILE A 61 12.44 1.95 -1.18
CA ILE A 61 13.15 1.04 -2.09
C ILE A 61 12.21 -0.05 -2.59
N LYS A 62 11.47 -0.70 -1.68
CA LYS A 62 10.51 -1.76 -2.01
C LYS A 62 9.42 -1.26 -2.98
N GLU A 63 8.80 -0.12 -2.68
CA GLU A 63 7.77 0.48 -3.55
C GLU A 63 8.33 0.81 -4.94
N PHE A 64 9.56 1.31 -5.03
CA PHE A 64 10.23 1.53 -6.32
C PHE A 64 10.42 0.23 -7.10
N LEU A 65 10.92 -0.83 -6.45
CA LEU A 65 11.14 -2.12 -7.09
C LEU A 65 9.82 -2.76 -7.58
N GLU A 66 8.74 -2.64 -6.78
CA GLU A 66 7.40 -3.10 -7.15
C GLU A 66 6.83 -2.33 -8.34
N ASP A 67 6.94 -1.00 -8.33
CA ASP A 67 6.41 -0.13 -9.39
C ASP A 67 7.16 -0.28 -10.71
N THR A 68 8.40 -0.79 -10.65
CA THR A 68 9.28 -0.97 -11.82
C THR A 68 9.51 -2.43 -12.18
N GLN A 69 8.84 -3.40 -11.54
CA GLN A 69 9.05 -4.84 -11.76
C GLN A 69 8.92 -5.31 -13.22
N GLN A 70 8.16 -4.57 -14.04
CA GLN A 70 7.98 -4.86 -15.48
C GLN A 70 9.10 -4.27 -16.36
N CYS A 71 10.01 -3.48 -15.78
CA CYS A 71 11.12 -2.87 -16.49
C CYS A 71 12.32 -3.82 -16.49
N HIS A 72 12.93 -4.03 -17.67
CA HIS A 72 14.09 -4.90 -17.81
C HIS A 72 15.30 -4.40 -17.02
N HIS A 73 15.60 -3.10 -17.09
CA HIS A 73 16.72 -2.46 -16.40
C HIS A 73 16.21 -1.39 -15.43
N ARG A 74 16.76 -1.38 -14.23
CA ARG A 74 16.47 -0.41 -13.17
C ARG A 74 17.73 -0.08 -12.39
N GLN A 75 17.75 1.09 -11.76
CA GLN A 75 18.93 1.58 -11.06
C GLN A 75 18.59 2.12 -9.68
N VAL A 76 19.50 1.91 -8.72
CA VAL A 76 19.53 2.64 -7.46
C VAL A 76 20.83 3.42 -7.41
N LEU A 77 20.74 4.74 -7.27
CA LEU A 77 21.87 5.65 -7.08
C LEU A 77 21.87 6.14 -5.62
N SER A 78 22.73 5.55 -4.80
CA SER A 78 22.93 5.90 -3.40
C SER A 78 24.03 6.97 -3.29
N LEU A 79 23.60 8.19 -2.99
CA LEU A 79 24.46 9.36 -2.80
C LEU A 79 24.85 9.46 -1.32
N GLY A 80 26.14 9.56 -1.04
CA GLY A 80 26.67 9.54 0.33
C GLY A 80 26.48 8.16 0.96
N CYS A 81 26.86 7.11 0.21
CA CYS A 81 26.54 5.74 0.57
C CYS A 81 27.16 5.28 1.90
N GLY A 82 28.19 5.96 2.39
CA GLY A 82 28.97 5.54 3.54
C GLY A 82 29.33 4.06 3.44
N PHE A 83 29.14 3.34 4.53
CA PHE A 83 29.24 1.89 4.57
C PHE A 83 27.87 1.17 4.62
N ASP A 84 26.85 1.73 3.97
CA ASP A 84 25.57 1.03 3.83
C ASP A 84 25.74 -0.30 3.07
N ALA A 85 25.01 -1.33 3.49
CA ALA A 85 25.06 -2.66 2.89
C ALA A 85 23.94 -2.94 1.87
N LEU A 86 23.27 -1.90 1.36
CA LEU A 86 22.08 -1.98 0.50
C LEU A 86 22.26 -2.94 -0.68
N TYR A 87 23.34 -2.80 -1.46
CA TYR A 87 23.60 -3.68 -2.59
C TYR A 87 23.60 -5.16 -2.18
N PHE A 88 24.30 -5.50 -1.11
CA PHE A 88 24.43 -6.87 -0.63
C PHE A 88 23.09 -7.44 -0.14
N ARG A 89 22.27 -6.60 0.51
CA ARG A 89 20.89 -6.97 0.88
C ARG A 89 20.04 -7.28 -0.34
N LEU A 90 20.01 -6.37 -1.32
CA LEU A 90 19.22 -6.52 -2.55
C LEU A 90 19.67 -7.72 -3.40
N CYS A 91 20.98 -7.99 -3.43
CA CYS A 91 21.54 -9.14 -4.14
C CYS A 91 21.10 -10.46 -3.49
N ALA A 92 21.07 -10.53 -2.16
CA ALA A 92 20.68 -11.74 -1.43
C ALA A 92 19.17 -12.06 -1.55
N GLU A 93 18.33 -11.04 -1.74
CA GLU A 93 16.87 -11.17 -1.83
C GLU A 93 16.37 -11.65 -3.21
N HIS A 94 17.26 -11.92 -4.18
CA HIS A 94 16.92 -12.38 -5.54
C HIS A 94 15.88 -11.49 -6.24
N THR A 95 16.15 -10.18 -6.27
CA THR A 95 15.25 -9.19 -6.86
C THR A 95 14.95 -9.52 -8.34
N PRO A 96 13.68 -9.66 -8.77
CA PRO A 96 13.33 -10.01 -10.16
C PRO A 96 13.70 -8.89 -11.12
N GLY A 97 14.32 -9.20 -12.26
CA GLY A 97 14.76 -8.23 -13.29
C GLY A 97 16.16 -7.66 -13.03
N GLU A 98 16.75 -6.99 -14.01
CA GLU A 98 18.11 -6.43 -13.87
C GLU A 98 18.08 -5.16 -13.01
N LEU A 99 18.86 -5.15 -11.93
CA LEU A 99 18.97 -4.04 -10.99
C LEU A 99 20.45 -3.73 -10.76
N CYS A 100 20.88 -2.53 -11.15
CA CYS A 100 22.24 -2.06 -10.90
C CYS A 100 22.26 -1.04 -9.76
N VAL A 101 23.18 -1.21 -8.81
CA VAL A 101 23.36 -0.29 -7.68
C VAL A 101 24.64 0.52 -7.86
N TRP A 102 24.47 1.83 -7.82
CA TRP A 102 25.51 2.84 -7.92
C TRP A 102 25.66 3.50 -6.56
N GLU A 103 26.84 3.40 -5.98
CA GLU A 103 27.16 4.02 -4.69
C GLU A 103 28.22 5.08 -4.88
N VAL A 104 27.95 6.28 -4.33
CA VAL A 104 28.85 7.42 -4.44
C VAL A 104 29.14 7.98 -3.06
N ASP A 105 30.40 8.22 -2.75
CA ASP A 105 30.83 8.94 -1.55
C ASP A 105 32.18 9.62 -1.80
N PHE A 106 32.73 10.33 -0.81
CA PHE A 106 34.07 10.88 -0.90
C PHE A 106 35.10 9.78 -1.22
N PRO A 107 36.14 10.10 -2.02
CA PRO A 107 37.20 9.14 -2.37
C PRO A 107 37.77 8.36 -1.17
N ALA A 108 38.01 9.02 -0.04
CA ALA A 108 38.55 8.36 1.15
C ALA A 108 37.58 7.34 1.77
N VAL A 109 36.27 7.62 1.74
CA VAL A 109 35.23 6.73 2.29
C VAL A 109 35.07 5.51 1.41
N VAL A 110 34.93 5.70 0.10
CA VAL A 110 34.78 4.57 -0.81
C VAL A 110 36.01 3.67 -0.86
N GLN A 111 37.22 4.23 -0.71
CA GLN A 111 38.44 3.42 -0.64
C GLN A 111 38.45 2.54 0.63
N ARG A 112 38.02 3.08 1.78
CA ARG A 112 37.84 2.27 3.00
C ARG A 112 36.77 1.20 2.81
N LYS A 113 35.64 1.53 2.17
CA LYS A 113 34.56 0.56 1.88
C LYS A 113 35.04 -0.56 0.98
N HIS A 114 35.75 -0.23 -0.10
CA HIS A 114 36.36 -1.18 -1.02
C HIS A 114 37.32 -2.13 -0.29
N LEU A 115 38.20 -1.62 0.59
CA LEU A 115 39.09 -2.47 1.38
C LEU A 115 38.33 -3.45 2.28
N LEU A 116 37.23 -3.04 2.90
CA LEU A 116 36.39 -3.91 3.75
C LEU A 116 35.69 -5.01 2.92
N ILE A 117 35.21 -4.65 1.74
CA ILE A 117 34.64 -5.60 0.77
C ILE A 117 35.70 -6.61 0.36
N GLU A 118 36.88 -6.14 -0.05
CA GLU A 118 38.02 -6.96 -0.48
C GLU A 118 38.58 -7.86 0.61
N GLN A 119 38.40 -7.52 1.89
CA GLN A 119 38.85 -8.36 3.00
C GLN A 119 37.79 -9.39 3.41
N THR A 120 36.54 -9.25 2.97
CA THR A 120 35.42 -10.08 3.42
C THR A 120 34.95 -11.04 2.31
N GLU A 121 35.25 -12.33 2.47
CA GLU A 121 34.90 -13.37 1.49
C GLU A 121 33.41 -13.40 1.14
N VAL A 122 32.53 -13.30 2.14
CA VAL A 122 31.07 -13.29 1.92
C VAL A 122 30.62 -12.15 1.01
N LEU A 123 31.24 -10.96 1.13
CA LEU A 123 30.90 -9.81 0.30
C LEU A 123 31.47 -9.97 -1.12
N ARG A 124 32.72 -10.42 -1.26
CA ARG A 124 33.33 -10.70 -2.58
C ARG A 124 32.53 -11.73 -3.37
N ASN A 125 32.07 -12.80 -2.71
CA ASN A 125 31.30 -13.85 -3.37
C ASN A 125 29.97 -13.35 -3.94
N LEU A 126 29.33 -12.34 -3.30
CA LEU A 126 28.11 -11.72 -3.80
C LEU A 126 28.34 -10.80 -5.01
N LEU A 127 29.52 -10.19 -5.14
CA LEU A 127 29.87 -9.37 -6.29
C LEU A 127 30.07 -10.19 -7.57
N GLY A 128 30.47 -11.45 -7.45
CA GLY A 128 30.83 -12.29 -8.57
C GLY A 128 32.12 -11.79 -9.25
N SER A 129 32.15 -11.80 -10.59
CA SER A 129 33.28 -11.26 -11.35
C SER A 129 33.32 -9.73 -11.23
N HIS A 130 34.46 -9.20 -10.81
CA HIS A 130 34.63 -7.77 -10.55
C HIS A 130 36.04 -7.28 -10.95
N GLU A 131 36.11 -6.00 -11.28
CA GLU A 131 37.34 -5.27 -11.57
C GLU A 131 37.57 -4.22 -10.47
N ALA A 132 38.68 -4.39 -9.74
CA ALA A 132 39.13 -3.43 -8.74
C ALA A 132 39.99 -2.34 -9.41
N SER A 133 39.74 -1.07 -9.07
CA SER A 133 40.40 0.12 -9.65
C SER A 133 40.39 0.17 -11.18
N PRO A 134 39.21 0.23 -11.83
CA PRO A 134 39.13 0.42 -13.28
C PRO A 134 39.82 1.73 -13.71
N SER A 135 40.29 1.80 -14.95
CA SER A 135 41.00 2.96 -15.53
C SER A 135 40.13 4.23 -15.72
N SER A 136 38.96 4.30 -15.08
CA SER A 136 38.01 5.42 -15.16
C SER A 136 38.13 6.33 -13.95
N ASP A 137 38.17 7.65 -14.17
CA ASP A 137 38.26 8.66 -13.11
C ASP A 137 37.14 8.48 -12.07
N GLY A 138 37.52 8.25 -10.82
CA GLY A 138 36.61 8.14 -9.67
C GLY A 138 35.95 6.77 -9.50
N LEU A 139 36.02 5.84 -10.46
CA LEU A 139 35.47 4.50 -10.29
C LEU A 139 36.45 3.64 -9.47
N VAL A 140 36.01 3.15 -8.32
CA VAL A 140 36.85 2.36 -7.39
C VAL A 140 36.61 0.86 -7.53
N LEU A 141 35.36 0.46 -7.74
CA LEU A 141 34.98 -0.95 -7.88
C LEU A 141 33.86 -1.09 -8.92
N SER A 142 34.00 -2.07 -9.81
CA SER A 142 33.03 -2.40 -10.85
C SER A 142 32.75 -3.91 -10.84
N ALA A 143 31.50 -4.32 -10.61
CA ALA A 143 31.03 -5.71 -10.68
C ALA A 143 29.71 -5.79 -11.45
N THR A 144 29.25 -6.94 -11.94
CA THR A 144 28.10 -7.02 -12.88
C THR A 144 26.95 -6.04 -12.61
N ASN A 145 26.45 -5.97 -11.37
CA ASN A 145 25.32 -5.12 -10.95
C ASN A 145 25.68 -4.08 -9.87
N TYR A 146 26.96 -3.75 -9.71
CA TYR A 146 27.43 -2.84 -8.67
C TYR A 146 28.56 -1.91 -9.15
N ARG A 147 28.47 -0.63 -8.79
CA ARG A 147 29.48 0.39 -9.06
C ARG A 147 29.70 1.21 -7.81
N LEU A 148 30.96 1.39 -7.42
CA LEU A 148 31.37 2.23 -6.29
C LEU A 148 32.27 3.36 -6.78
N LEU A 149 31.84 4.61 -6.57
CA LEU A 149 32.51 5.79 -7.09
C LEU A 149 32.93 6.76 -5.99
N GLY A 150 34.18 7.22 -6.05
CA GLY A 150 34.76 8.23 -5.17
C GLY A 150 34.62 9.62 -5.77
N VAL A 151 33.55 10.34 -5.46
CA VAL A 151 33.27 11.68 -5.99
C VAL A 151 32.70 12.59 -4.91
N ASP A 152 33.15 13.85 -4.89
CA ASP A 152 32.54 14.90 -4.08
C ASP A 152 31.19 15.31 -4.69
N LEU A 153 30.09 14.99 -4.00
CA LEU A 153 28.72 15.28 -4.44
C LEU A 153 28.44 16.78 -4.64
N SER A 154 29.29 17.64 -4.08
CA SER A 154 29.17 19.09 -4.22
C SER A 154 29.67 19.61 -5.58
N ASP A 155 30.33 18.75 -6.37
CA ASP A 155 30.70 18.97 -7.76
C ASP A 155 29.89 18.04 -8.69
N VAL A 156 28.73 18.56 -9.10
CA VAL A 156 27.78 17.86 -9.97
C VAL A 156 28.37 17.54 -11.34
N SER A 157 29.30 18.36 -11.86
CA SER A 157 29.88 18.13 -13.19
C SER A 157 30.83 16.92 -13.16
N THR A 158 31.65 16.82 -12.11
CA THR A 158 32.51 15.67 -11.89
C THR A 158 31.68 14.41 -11.62
N LEU A 159 30.58 14.52 -10.85
CA LEU A 159 29.64 13.42 -10.62
C LEU A 159 29.02 12.89 -11.92
N GLU A 160 28.51 13.77 -12.78
CA GLU A 160 27.93 13.37 -14.07
C GLU A 160 28.96 12.63 -14.93
N SER A 161 30.17 13.18 -15.08
CA SER A 161 31.21 12.57 -15.89
C SER A 161 31.64 11.20 -15.36
N ALA A 162 31.78 11.05 -14.04
CA ALA A 162 32.16 9.79 -13.42
C ALA A 162 31.08 8.70 -13.62
N LEU A 163 29.80 9.06 -13.44
CA LEU A 163 28.68 8.14 -13.65
C LEU A 163 28.55 7.72 -15.12
N GLU A 164 28.70 8.68 -16.06
CA GLU A 164 28.67 8.41 -17.49
C GLU A 164 29.79 7.45 -17.91
N LYS A 165 31.04 7.73 -17.50
CA LYS A 165 32.19 6.86 -17.79
C LYS A 165 32.04 5.46 -17.18
N ALA A 166 31.37 5.35 -16.04
CA ALA A 166 31.13 4.08 -15.39
C ALA A 166 29.93 3.30 -15.97
N GLY A 167 29.15 3.93 -16.87
CA GLY A 167 28.09 3.30 -17.68
C GLY A 167 26.66 3.49 -17.17
N ILE A 168 26.35 4.59 -16.46
CA ILE A 168 24.98 4.81 -15.97
C ILE A 168 24.01 4.99 -17.16
N MET A 169 22.80 4.44 -17.04
CA MET A 169 21.77 4.56 -18.07
C MET A 169 20.78 5.69 -17.72
N TRP A 170 20.85 6.82 -18.42
CA TRP A 170 20.03 8.00 -18.10
C TRP A 170 18.52 7.79 -18.31
N ASP A 171 18.13 6.92 -19.25
CA ASP A 171 16.72 6.68 -19.61
C ASP A 171 16.02 5.61 -18.75
N CYS A 172 16.77 4.90 -17.90
CA CYS A 172 16.21 3.82 -17.08
C CYS A 172 15.52 4.36 -15.81
N PRO A 173 14.46 3.69 -15.32
CA PRO A 173 13.89 3.98 -14.00
C PRO A 173 14.97 3.99 -12.93
N THR A 174 15.10 5.12 -12.22
CA THR A 174 16.20 5.33 -11.27
C THR A 174 15.66 5.83 -9.93
N LEU A 175 15.97 5.11 -8.86
CA LEU A 175 15.80 5.57 -7.49
C LEU A 175 17.10 6.26 -7.04
N VAL A 176 17.03 7.54 -6.69
CA VAL A 176 18.13 8.26 -6.06
C VAL A 176 17.87 8.32 -4.56
N LEU A 177 18.84 7.88 -3.76
CA LEU A 177 18.75 7.81 -2.30
C LEU A 177 19.81 8.73 -1.69
N ALA A 178 19.38 9.61 -0.78
CA ALA A 178 20.27 10.38 0.09
C ALA A 178 19.77 10.24 1.54
N GLU A 179 20.55 9.57 2.39
CA GLU A 179 20.16 9.22 3.75
C GLU A 179 21.09 9.89 4.78
N VAL A 180 20.74 11.11 5.22
CA VAL A 180 21.56 12.00 6.07
C VAL A 180 22.85 12.43 5.35
N VAL A 181 22.70 13.15 4.24
CA VAL A 181 23.81 13.46 3.32
C VAL A 181 23.79 14.91 2.88
N LEU A 182 22.71 15.36 2.25
CA LEU A 182 22.52 16.74 1.80
C LEU A 182 22.51 17.73 2.97
N CYS A 183 22.17 17.27 4.17
CA CYS A 183 22.21 18.07 5.39
C CYS A 183 23.61 18.61 5.69
N TYR A 184 24.68 17.92 5.28
CA TYR A 184 26.08 18.35 5.46
C TYR A 184 26.62 19.23 4.34
N MET A 185 25.85 19.44 3.28
CA MET A 185 26.27 20.23 2.12
C MET A 185 25.78 21.67 2.25
N ASP A 186 26.55 22.59 1.65
CA ASP A 186 26.06 23.95 1.41
C ASP A 186 24.66 23.92 0.74
N PRO A 187 23.67 24.72 1.20
CA PRO A 187 22.31 24.64 0.71
C PRO A 187 22.16 24.90 -0.80
N ALA A 188 22.99 25.77 -1.38
CA ALA A 188 22.95 26.03 -2.82
C ALA A 188 23.47 24.82 -3.59
N ARG A 189 24.56 24.19 -3.13
CA ARG A 189 25.13 23.00 -3.77
C ARG A 189 24.22 21.78 -3.69
N SER A 190 23.62 21.51 -2.53
CA SER A 190 22.66 20.40 -2.41
C SER A 190 21.38 20.64 -3.22
N THR A 191 20.96 21.90 -3.38
CA THR A 191 19.82 22.24 -4.25
C THR A 191 20.15 22.04 -5.72
N ALA A 192 21.36 22.42 -6.15
CA ALA A 192 21.84 22.16 -7.51
C ALA A 192 21.91 20.65 -7.82
N LEU A 193 22.28 19.82 -6.84
CA LEU A 193 22.26 18.37 -6.99
C LEU A 193 20.83 17.82 -7.19
N ILE A 194 19.85 18.31 -6.42
CA ILE A 194 18.43 17.93 -6.57
C ILE A 194 17.91 18.30 -7.97
N GLU A 195 18.23 19.51 -8.44
CA GLU A 195 17.86 20.00 -9.78
C GLU A 195 18.51 19.16 -10.88
N TRP A 196 19.80 18.84 -10.73
CA TRP A 196 20.52 18.01 -11.68
C TRP A 196 19.91 16.62 -11.82
N VAL A 197 19.55 15.96 -10.71
CA VAL A 197 18.88 14.65 -10.77
C VAL A 197 17.58 14.75 -11.56
N ALA A 198 16.74 15.76 -11.30
CA ALA A 198 15.47 15.95 -11.99
C ALA A 198 15.66 16.17 -13.51
N LYS A 199 16.73 16.86 -13.90
CA LYS A 199 17.08 17.11 -15.31
C LYS A 199 17.61 15.85 -16.01
N ARG A 200 18.44 15.06 -15.35
CA ARG A 200 19.12 13.90 -15.96
C ARG A 200 18.25 12.64 -16.02
N PHE A 201 17.40 12.42 -15.02
CA PHE A 201 16.59 11.20 -14.93
C PHE A 201 15.11 11.49 -15.12
N ALA A 202 14.63 11.32 -16.36
CA ALA A 202 13.23 11.60 -16.73
C ALA A 202 12.20 10.70 -16.01
N ARG A 203 12.60 9.49 -15.59
CA ARG A 203 11.77 8.53 -14.86
C ARG A 203 12.44 8.18 -13.53
N SER A 204 12.21 9.00 -12.51
CA SER A 204 12.98 8.88 -11.27
C SER A 204 12.15 9.09 -10.00
N ARG A 205 12.71 8.58 -8.90
CA ARG A 205 12.31 8.90 -7.53
C ARG A 205 13.52 9.39 -6.75
N PHE A 206 13.38 10.47 -6.00
CA PHE A 206 14.37 10.91 -5.02
C PHE A 206 13.85 10.64 -3.63
N VAL A 207 14.61 9.87 -2.84
CA VAL A 207 14.32 9.57 -1.45
C VAL A 207 15.33 10.32 -0.58
N LEU A 208 14.82 11.18 0.30
CA LEU A 208 15.62 11.96 1.24
C LEU A 208 15.18 11.67 2.67
N TYR A 209 16.11 11.24 3.52
CA TYR A 209 15.90 11.07 4.97
C TYR A 209 16.87 11.95 5.74
N GLU A 210 16.39 13.03 6.37
CA GLU A 210 17.25 14.02 7.05
C GLU A 210 16.54 14.70 8.24
N GLN A 211 17.27 15.61 8.89
CA GLN A 211 16.79 16.41 10.02
C GLN A 211 15.92 17.61 9.59
N ILE A 212 14.99 18.00 10.46
CA ILE A 212 14.14 19.21 10.38
C ILE A 212 14.02 19.88 11.76
N THR A 213 13.34 21.03 11.80
CA THR A 213 12.94 21.75 13.03
C THR A 213 14.15 22.15 13.89
N PRO A 214 15.08 22.97 13.38
CA PRO A 214 16.33 23.26 14.09
C PRO A 214 16.18 24.23 15.27
N ASN A 215 15.03 24.89 15.41
CA ASN A 215 14.88 26.08 16.25
C ASN A 215 14.22 25.82 17.60
N ASP A 216 13.52 24.70 17.78
CA ASP A 216 12.93 24.35 19.08
C ASP A 216 14.02 23.86 20.06
N PRO A 217 13.72 23.64 21.36
CA PRO A 217 14.73 23.21 22.33
C PRO A 217 15.48 21.92 21.95
N PHE A 218 14.79 20.92 21.40
CA PHE A 218 15.43 19.67 20.97
C PHE A 218 16.27 19.91 19.71
N GLY A 219 15.73 20.64 18.75
CA GLY A 219 16.43 21.09 17.55
C GLY A 219 17.72 21.83 17.86
N GLN A 220 17.72 22.75 18.83
CA GLN A 220 18.92 23.48 19.25
C GLN A 220 19.98 22.55 19.85
N VAL A 221 19.57 21.57 20.69
CA VAL A 221 20.49 20.54 21.22
C VAL A 221 21.08 19.71 20.09
N MET A 222 20.26 19.29 19.12
CA MET A 222 20.71 18.55 17.93
C MET A 222 21.72 19.36 17.10
N MET A 223 21.43 20.64 16.82
CA MET A 223 22.32 21.52 16.06
C MET A 223 23.66 21.71 16.79
N ASN A 224 23.62 21.97 18.10
CA ASN A 224 24.82 22.11 18.93
C ASN A 224 25.66 20.82 18.98
N HIS A 225 25.02 19.65 19.01
CA HIS A 225 25.71 18.37 18.95
C HIS A 225 26.54 18.24 17.65
N PHE A 226 25.92 18.47 16.49
CA PHE A 226 26.62 18.38 15.20
C PHE A 226 27.70 19.46 15.02
N LEU A 227 27.49 20.66 15.58
CA LEU A 227 28.53 21.69 15.66
C LEU A 227 29.73 21.24 16.50
N SER A 228 29.49 20.62 17.65
CA SER A 228 30.56 20.10 18.54
C SER A 228 31.41 19.01 17.88
N LEU A 229 30.83 18.26 16.93
CA LEU A 229 31.50 17.24 16.13
C LEU A 229 32.23 17.81 14.89
N ASN A 230 32.21 19.12 14.67
CA ASN A 230 32.70 19.77 13.44
C ASN A 230 32.03 19.24 12.15
N SER A 231 30.77 18.82 12.25
CA SER A 231 29.96 18.34 11.12
C SER A 231 28.60 19.06 11.12
N PRO A 232 28.57 20.42 11.00
CA PRO A 232 27.35 21.19 11.10
C PRO A 232 26.30 20.79 10.05
N LEU A 233 25.03 20.86 10.45
CA LEU A 233 23.90 20.69 9.54
C LEU A 233 23.60 22.02 8.87
N HIS A 234 23.85 22.12 7.57
CA HIS A 234 23.71 23.35 6.79
C HIS A 234 22.33 23.48 6.15
N SER A 235 21.84 22.42 5.47
CA SER A 235 20.56 22.49 4.74
C SER A 235 19.37 22.75 5.65
N VAL A 236 19.38 22.23 6.88
CA VAL A 236 18.27 22.40 7.83
C VAL A 236 18.08 23.86 8.28
N THR A 237 19.12 24.69 8.23
CA THR A 237 18.99 26.12 8.53
C THR A 237 18.28 26.89 7.41
N ALA A 238 18.49 26.48 6.15
CA ALA A 238 17.85 27.08 4.98
C ALA A 238 16.44 26.54 4.72
N PHE A 239 16.21 25.27 5.04
CA PHE A 239 14.95 24.55 4.82
C PHE A 239 14.49 23.89 6.13
N PRO A 240 14.00 24.68 7.12
CA PRO A 240 13.77 24.19 8.48
C PRO A 240 12.52 23.33 8.64
N SER A 241 11.52 23.42 7.76
CA SER A 241 10.26 22.69 7.88
C SER A 241 10.05 21.64 6.78
N LEU A 242 9.08 20.73 7.00
CA LEU A 242 8.62 19.80 5.96
C LEU A 242 8.16 20.54 4.69
N GLN A 243 7.50 21.68 4.85
CA GLN A 243 7.01 22.48 3.73
C GLN A 243 8.16 23.09 2.93
N ASP A 244 9.19 23.62 3.59
CA ASP A 244 10.37 24.18 2.92
C ASP A 244 11.09 23.11 2.08
N GLN A 245 11.25 21.90 2.63
CA GLN A 245 11.84 20.78 1.90
C GLN A 245 10.96 20.34 0.72
N ARG A 246 9.64 20.29 0.89
CA ARG A 246 8.72 19.96 -0.20
C ARG A 246 8.81 20.97 -1.34
N GLU A 247 8.75 22.25 -1.03
CA GLU A 247 8.84 23.34 -2.01
C GLU A 247 10.18 23.35 -2.71
N ARG A 248 11.27 23.10 -1.98
CA ARG A 248 12.61 22.93 -2.55
C ARG A 248 12.62 21.91 -3.67
N PHE A 249 12.05 20.72 -3.49
CA PHE A 249 12.01 19.71 -4.57
C PHE A 249 11.10 20.14 -5.72
N LEU A 250 9.89 20.62 -5.44
CA LEU A 250 8.94 21.02 -6.49
C LEU A 250 9.48 22.16 -7.37
N GLN A 251 10.19 23.12 -6.78
CA GLN A 251 10.83 24.22 -7.51
C GLN A 251 11.98 23.76 -8.41
N GLN A 252 12.61 22.62 -8.11
CA GLN A 252 13.73 22.07 -8.88
C GLN A 252 13.30 21.04 -9.95
N GLY A 253 12.02 21.05 -10.36
CA GLY A 253 11.54 20.25 -11.51
C GLY A 253 10.97 18.88 -11.17
N TRP A 254 10.75 18.59 -9.88
CA TRP A 254 10.03 17.40 -9.44
C TRP A 254 8.51 17.60 -9.57
N GLU A 255 7.80 16.60 -10.11
CA GLU A 255 6.38 16.72 -10.45
C GLU A 255 5.45 16.41 -9.28
N GLN A 256 5.87 15.49 -8.43
CA GLN A 256 5.18 15.11 -7.20
C GLN A 256 6.19 15.01 -6.06
N CYS A 257 5.78 15.42 -4.87
CA CYS A 257 6.62 15.34 -3.68
C CYS A 257 5.75 15.06 -2.46
N ARG A 258 5.92 13.88 -1.86
CA ARG A 258 5.31 13.53 -0.57
C ARG A 258 6.39 13.54 0.50
N ILE A 259 6.09 14.12 1.65
CA ILE A 259 6.99 14.24 2.78
C ILE A 259 6.18 14.08 4.06
N ILE A 260 6.71 13.32 5.02
CA ILE A 260 6.13 13.11 6.35
C ILE A 260 7.24 13.01 7.40
N ASP A 261 6.96 13.38 8.64
CA ASP A 261 7.88 13.14 9.76
C ASP A 261 7.87 11.67 10.20
N MET A 262 8.78 11.31 11.11
CA MET A 262 8.91 9.91 11.53
C MET A 262 7.83 9.45 12.51
N ASN A 263 7.09 10.36 13.16
CA ASN A 263 5.92 9.98 13.96
C ASN A 263 4.77 9.60 13.03
N GLU A 264 4.47 10.44 12.04
CA GLU A 264 3.47 10.13 11.02
C GLU A 264 3.84 8.85 10.26
N PHE A 265 5.10 8.68 9.85
CA PHE A 265 5.55 7.44 9.21
C PHE A 265 5.29 6.20 10.09
N THR A 266 5.60 6.27 11.38
CA THR A 266 5.39 5.15 12.31
C THR A 266 3.92 4.77 12.45
N VAL A 267 3.02 5.77 12.45
CA VAL A 267 1.58 5.54 12.56
C VAL A 267 0.97 5.06 11.25
N THR A 268 1.39 5.63 10.12
CA THR A 268 0.73 5.42 8.83
C THR A 268 1.35 4.31 8.01
N CYS A 269 2.66 4.08 8.09
CA CYS A 269 3.41 3.17 7.21
C CYS A 269 3.95 1.91 7.92
N ILE A 270 3.79 1.78 9.24
CA ILE A 270 4.17 0.57 9.99
C ILE A 270 2.92 -0.10 10.58
N SER A 271 2.72 -1.37 10.24
CA SER A 271 1.57 -2.13 10.74
C SER A 271 1.55 -2.21 12.28
N VAL A 272 0.36 -2.31 12.87
CA VAL A 272 0.20 -2.53 14.31
C VAL A 272 0.96 -3.78 14.78
N ALA A 273 0.88 -4.88 14.02
CA ALA A 273 1.57 -6.12 14.36
C ALA A 273 3.10 -5.93 14.43
N GLU A 274 3.65 -5.17 13.50
CA GLU A 274 5.08 -4.89 13.47
C GLU A 274 5.50 -3.92 14.59
N ARG A 275 4.67 -2.93 14.93
CA ARG A 275 4.88 -2.07 16.10
C ARG A 275 4.93 -2.88 17.39
N ILE A 276 3.97 -3.77 17.61
CA ILE A 276 3.94 -4.69 18.78
C ILE A 276 5.19 -5.57 18.81
N ARG A 277 5.61 -6.14 17.67
CA ARG A 277 6.81 -6.96 17.58
C ARG A 277 8.04 -6.18 18.07
N VAL A 278 8.25 -4.98 17.54
CA VAL A 278 9.40 -4.14 17.90
C VAL A 278 9.34 -3.67 19.35
N GLU A 279 8.16 -3.34 19.85
CA GLU A 279 7.97 -2.95 21.25
C GLU A 279 8.34 -4.07 22.23
N SER A 280 8.19 -5.33 21.82
CA SER A 280 8.52 -6.50 22.64
C SER A 280 10.01 -6.87 22.68
N LEU A 281 10.86 -6.26 21.83
CA LEU A 281 12.27 -6.63 21.72
C LEU A 281 13.11 -6.21 22.94
N GLU A 282 12.82 -5.04 23.51
CA GLU A 282 13.57 -4.48 24.63
C GLU A 282 12.66 -3.66 25.56
N PRO A 283 12.91 -3.65 26.88
CA PRO A 283 12.28 -2.70 27.80
C PRO A 283 12.55 -1.26 27.36
N PHE A 284 11.51 -0.44 27.38
CA PHE A 284 11.58 0.93 26.89
C PHE A 284 10.61 1.84 27.65
N ASP A 285 11.10 2.98 28.12
CA ASP A 285 10.33 3.99 28.87
C ASP A 285 10.65 5.44 28.43
N GLU A 286 11.42 5.62 27.34
CA GLU A 286 11.87 6.93 26.85
C GLU A 286 10.97 7.43 25.68
N PHE A 287 9.64 7.34 25.83
CA PHE A 287 8.70 7.60 24.74
C PHE A 287 8.70 9.06 24.27
N GLU A 288 8.81 10.01 25.19
CA GLU A 288 8.91 11.43 24.89
C GLU A 288 10.13 11.74 24.02
N GLU A 289 11.29 11.17 24.36
CA GLU A 289 12.53 11.33 23.60
C GLU A 289 12.44 10.69 22.21
N LEU A 290 11.76 9.54 22.09
CA LEU A 290 11.52 8.92 20.80
C LEU A 290 10.61 9.78 19.91
N HIS A 291 9.52 10.33 20.48
CA HIS A 291 8.64 11.22 19.75
C HIS A 291 9.35 12.50 19.32
N LEU A 292 10.16 13.11 20.20
CA LEU A 292 10.98 14.27 19.87
C LEU A 292 11.98 13.94 18.75
N LYS A 293 12.73 12.83 18.87
CA LYS A 293 13.61 12.35 17.79
C LYS A 293 12.84 12.17 16.48
N CYS A 294 11.63 11.64 16.51
CA CYS A 294 10.85 11.39 15.31
C CYS A 294 10.25 12.66 14.70
N SER A 295 9.92 13.68 15.50
CA SER A 295 9.49 15.00 15.02
C SER A 295 10.61 15.80 14.35
N HIS A 296 11.87 15.42 14.58
CA HIS A 296 13.06 16.11 14.07
C HIS A 296 13.72 15.41 12.88
N TYR A 297 13.10 14.35 12.35
CA TYR A 297 13.55 13.67 11.15
C TYR A 297 12.36 13.42 10.22
N PHE A 298 12.61 13.45 8.92
CA PHE A 298 11.58 13.25 7.90
C PHE A 298 12.02 12.24 6.84
N ILE A 299 11.04 11.73 6.10
CA ILE A 299 11.24 10.99 4.85
C ILE A 299 10.49 11.74 3.76
N LEU A 300 11.18 12.04 2.66
CA LEU A 300 10.63 12.68 1.48
C LEU A 300 10.83 11.76 0.28
N VAL A 301 9.78 11.62 -0.53
CA VAL A 301 9.82 10.97 -1.83
C VAL A 301 9.32 11.94 -2.88
N ALA A 302 10.24 12.44 -3.71
CA ALA A 302 9.91 13.20 -4.91
C ALA A 302 9.91 12.27 -6.13
N SER A 303 8.98 12.45 -7.06
CA SER A 303 8.80 11.58 -8.23
C SER A 303 8.65 12.37 -9.52
N ARG A 304 9.10 11.79 -10.64
CA ARG A 304 9.07 12.40 -11.98
C ARG A 304 8.73 11.37 -13.06
N GLY A 305 8.04 11.83 -14.11
CA GLY A 305 7.66 11.02 -15.27
C GLY A 305 6.68 9.92 -14.91
N SER A 306 6.85 8.72 -15.47
CA SER A 306 5.92 7.59 -15.23
C SER A 306 5.84 7.14 -13.77
N LEU A 307 6.79 7.54 -12.92
CA LEU A 307 6.78 7.22 -11.49
C LEU A 307 5.99 8.25 -10.65
N ALA A 308 5.70 9.43 -11.20
CA ALA A 308 4.94 10.49 -10.53
C ALA A 308 3.45 10.12 -10.33
N VAL A 309 2.88 9.29 -11.20
CA VAL A 309 1.49 8.83 -11.09
C VAL A 309 1.30 7.67 -10.08
N ARG A 310 2.38 7.15 -9.51
CA ARG A 310 2.36 6.02 -8.59
C ARG A 310 2.38 6.52 -7.14
N PRO A 311 1.50 6.04 -6.25
CA PRO A 311 1.50 6.45 -4.86
C PRO A 311 2.79 5.97 -4.16
N VAL A 312 3.31 6.82 -3.27
CA VAL A 312 4.54 6.63 -2.48
C VAL A 312 4.25 6.78 -1.00
N LEU A 313 5.07 6.17 -0.15
CA LEU A 313 4.86 6.14 1.31
C LEU A 313 3.44 5.66 1.62
N ARG A 314 3.07 4.53 1.02
CA ARG A 314 1.71 3.98 1.09
C ARG A 314 1.41 3.67 2.55
N SER A 315 0.26 4.15 3.01
CA SER A 315 -0.20 3.80 4.34
C SER A 315 -0.46 2.29 4.40
N VAL A 316 0.07 1.65 5.43
CA VAL A 316 -0.28 0.29 5.77
C VAL A 316 -1.65 0.36 6.41
N SER A 317 -2.66 -0.10 5.66
CA SER A 317 -4.03 -0.17 6.13
C SER A 317 -4.11 -0.99 7.42
N ASP A 318 -4.65 -0.41 8.49
CA ASP A 318 -5.05 -1.11 9.73
C ASP A 318 -6.21 -2.10 9.51
N ALA A 319 -6.70 -2.22 8.28
CA ALA A 319 -7.56 -3.34 7.91
C ALA A 319 -6.79 -4.66 8.04
N ASP A 320 -7.43 -5.62 8.68
CA ASP A 320 -6.89 -6.95 8.99
C ASP A 320 -6.72 -7.89 7.78
N GLY A 321 -6.86 -7.40 6.55
CA GLY A 321 -6.76 -8.20 5.33
C GLY A 321 -7.93 -9.16 5.10
N ARG A 322 -9.08 -8.96 5.78
CA ARG A 322 -10.26 -9.83 5.66
C ARG A 322 -10.81 -9.93 4.23
N LEU A 323 -11.20 -11.14 3.85
CA LEU A 323 -11.88 -11.43 2.58
C LEU A 323 -13.35 -11.81 2.80
N HIS A 324 -14.17 -11.62 1.76
CA HIS A 324 -15.59 -12.00 1.75
C HIS A 324 -16.44 -11.37 2.87
N HIS A 325 -16.04 -10.18 3.33
CA HIS A 325 -16.87 -9.28 4.12
C HIS A 325 -17.98 -8.67 3.25
N SER A 326 -18.93 -8.01 3.89
CA SER A 326 -19.83 -7.06 3.21
C SER A 326 -19.29 -5.63 3.33
N PHE A 327 -19.70 -4.77 2.39
CA PHE A 327 -19.23 -3.40 2.29
C PHE A 327 -20.43 -2.48 2.07
N THR A 328 -20.77 -1.67 3.08
CA THR A 328 -22.03 -0.93 3.14
C THR A 328 -21.75 0.56 3.34
N PRO A 329 -22.10 1.43 2.38
CA PRO A 329 -22.11 2.87 2.60
C PRO A 329 -23.14 3.22 3.67
N LEU A 330 -22.74 4.01 4.67
CA LEU A 330 -23.62 4.51 5.71
C LEU A 330 -24.18 5.88 5.33
N SER A 331 -25.44 6.13 5.69
CA SER A 331 -26.13 7.40 5.42
C SER A 331 -25.62 8.59 6.26
N ASN A 332 -24.62 8.38 7.13
CA ASN A 332 -24.13 9.36 8.11
C ASN A 332 -23.06 10.33 7.60
N GLY A 333 -22.86 10.44 6.27
CA GLY A 333 -22.00 11.47 5.68
C GLY A 333 -20.58 11.01 5.31
N GLY A 334 -20.45 9.80 4.75
CA GLY A 334 -19.23 9.36 4.06
C GLY A 334 -18.48 8.20 4.71
N GLU A 335 -19.07 7.52 5.70
CA GLU A 335 -18.49 6.31 6.28
C GLU A 335 -18.92 5.05 5.52
N LEU A 336 -18.03 4.05 5.53
CA LEU A 336 -18.24 2.76 4.90
C LEU A 336 -18.05 1.67 5.96
N LEU A 337 -19.09 0.87 6.18
CA LEU A 337 -19.06 -0.26 7.11
C LEU A 337 -18.57 -1.52 6.40
N VAL A 338 -17.52 -2.12 6.95
CA VAL A 338 -16.99 -3.43 6.55
C VAL A 338 -17.36 -4.44 7.61
N LEU A 339 -18.28 -5.35 7.28
CA LEU A 339 -18.87 -6.27 8.25
C LEU A 339 -18.55 -7.74 7.93
N GLY A 340 -18.18 -8.50 8.97
CA GLY A 340 -17.81 -9.91 8.92
C GLY A 340 -16.64 -10.19 7.98
N GLY A 341 -16.66 -11.34 7.30
CA GLY A 341 -15.55 -11.81 6.46
C GLY A 341 -14.69 -12.85 7.17
N ARG A 342 -13.53 -13.15 6.59
CA ARG A 342 -12.58 -14.14 7.11
C ARG A 342 -11.13 -13.78 6.79
N LEU A 343 -10.22 -14.16 7.68
CA LEU A 343 -8.77 -14.06 7.50
C LEU A 343 -8.21 -15.32 6.82
N SER A 344 -8.80 -16.47 7.13
CA SER A 344 -8.52 -17.76 6.48
C SER A 344 -9.80 -18.58 6.40
N PRO A 345 -9.87 -19.70 5.64
CA PRO A 345 -11.08 -20.51 5.54
C PRO A 345 -11.62 -21.02 6.89
N SER A 346 -10.78 -21.09 7.92
CA SER A 346 -11.13 -21.50 9.28
C SER A 346 -11.23 -20.36 10.29
N HIS A 347 -10.76 -19.15 9.96
CA HIS A 347 -10.71 -18.01 10.88
C HIS A 347 -11.63 -16.88 10.41
N PRO A 348 -12.84 -16.74 10.99
CA PRO A 348 -13.70 -15.61 10.71
C PRO A 348 -13.05 -14.31 11.20
N ALA A 349 -13.35 -13.20 10.52
CA ALA A 349 -12.99 -11.89 11.01
C ALA A 349 -13.96 -11.49 12.13
N VAL A 350 -13.42 -10.93 13.21
CA VAL A 350 -14.16 -10.48 14.39
C VAL A 350 -14.32 -8.95 14.29
N GLY A 351 -15.42 -8.43 14.84
CA GLY A 351 -15.71 -7.00 14.79
C GLY A 351 -16.10 -6.51 13.38
N ALA A 352 -16.21 -5.18 13.27
CA ALA A 352 -16.42 -4.46 12.03
C ALA A 352 -15.33 -3.39 11.86
N LEU A 353 -15.10 -2.97 10.62
CA LEU A 353 -14.27 -1.81 10.32
C LEU A 353 -15.18 -0.69 9.80
N VAL A 354 -14.93 0.53 10.22
CA VAL A 354 -15.54 1.73 9.63
C VAL A 354 -14.43 2.47 8.90
N LEU A 355 -14.61 2.64 7.59
CA LEU A 355 -13.67 3.35 6.74
C LEU A 355 -14.20 4.76 6.48
N LYS A 356 -13.33 5.75 6.61
CA LYS A 356 -13.63 7.14 6.27
C LYS A 356 -12.48 7.72 5.47
N TYR A 357 -12.77 8.27 4.30
CA TYR A 357 -11.76 8.96 3.51
C TYR A 357 -11.49 10.35 4.11
N ASP A 358 -10.22 10.64 4.36
CA ASP A 358 -9.74 11.94 4.81
C ASP A 358 -9.16 12.69 3.61
N GLU A 359 -9.87 13.72 3.16
CA GLU A 359 -9.50 14.49 1.97
C GLU A 359 -8.22 15.31 2.18
N GLU A 360 -7.96 15.83 3.37
CA GLU A 360 -6.79 16.67 3.65
C GLU A 360 -5.51 15.83 3.62
N GLN A 361 -5.57 14.66 4.25
CA GLN A 361 -4.45 13.74 4.36
C GLN A 361 -4.32 12.79 3.16
N GLN A 362 -5.36 12.71 2.32
CA GLN A 362 -5.47 11.79 1.19
C GLN A 362 -5.30 10.33 1.62
N VAL A 363 -5.84 9.96 2.78
CA VAL A 363 -5.75 8.60 3.36
C VAL A 363 -7.13 8.07 3.76
N ILE A 364 -7.23 6.74 3.89
CA ILE A 364 -8.42 6.09 4.46
C ILE A 364 -8.15 5.83 5.94
N LYS A 365 -8.91 6.50 6.81
CA LYS A 365 -8.94 6.21 8.24
C LYS A 365 -9.75 4.94 8.48
N VAL A 366 -9.19 4.01 9.24
CA VAL A 366 -9.82 2.72 9.59
C VAL A 366 -10.10 2.71 11.09
N THR A 367 -11.36 2.58 11.46
CA THR A 367 -11.78 2.47 12.86
C THR A 367 -12.32 1.07 13.12
N HIS A 368 -11.78 0.37 14.11
CA HIS A 368 -12.33 -0.92 14.56
C HIS A 368 -13.53 -0.66 15.46
N LYS A 369 -14.64 -1.37 15.20
CA LYS A 369 -15.83 -1.37 16.05
C LYS A 369 -16.16 -2.78 16.50
N GLU A 370 -16.57 -2.91 17.75
CA GLU A 370 -17.23 -4.12 18.21
C GLU A 370 -18.59 -4.28 17.52
N VAL A 371 -19.02 -5.52 17.34
CA VAL A 371 -20.30 -5.83 16.74
C VAL A 371 -20.99 -6.92 17.54
N GLN A 372 -22.27 -6.72 17.85
CA GLN A 372 -23.05 -7.70 18.59
C GLN A 372 -23.63 -8.76 17.62
N LEU A 373 -22.76 -9.65 17.15
CA LEU A 373 -23.14 -10.82 16.37
C LEU A 373 -22.78 -12.10 17.12
N GLU A 374 -23.76 -12.98 17.34
CA GLU A 374 -23.54 -14.30 17.95
C GLU A 374 -22.67 -15.20 17.06
N ILE A 375 -22.76 -15.03 15.74
CA ILE A 375 -22.08 -15.88 14.75
C ILE A 375 -21.39 -15.01 13.70
N PHE A 376 -20.06 -14.98 13.75
CA PHE A 376 -19.21 -14.38 12.72
C PHE A 376 -19.23 -15.22 11.44
N ARG A 377 -19.36 -14.54 10.30
CA ARG A 377 -19.67 -15.18 9.01
C ARG A 377 -19.06 -14.42 7.84
N TRP A 378 -18.98 -15.08 6.69
CA TRP A 378 -18.51 -14.50 5.44
C TRP A 378 -19.42 -14.87 4.28
N ARG A 379 -19.24 -14.20 3.13
CA ARG A 379 -20.09 -14.36 1.92
C ARG A 379 -21.58 -14.09 2.19
N HIS A 380 -21.88 -13.33 3.24
CA HIS A 380 -23.19 -12.74 3.51
C HIS A 380 -23.32 -11.43 2.72
N THR A 381 -24.48 -10.81 2.77
CA THR A 381 -24.65 -9.42 2.36
C THR A 381 -25.13 -8.60 3.55
N ALA A 382 -24.76 -7.32 3.57
CA ALA A 382 -25.31 -6.34 4.47
C ALA A 382 -25.60 -5.06 3.67
N ILE A 383 -26.72 -4.39 3.93
CA ILE A 383 -27.07 -3.09 3.35
C ILE A 383 -27.87 -2.27 4.36
N GLU A 384 -27.97 -0.96 4.16
CA GLU A 384 -28.95 -0.15 4.88
C GLU A 384 -30.37 -0.41 4.36
N VAL A 385 -31.31 -0.52 5.30
CA VAL A 385 -32.76 -0.55 5.05
C VAL A 385 -33.43 0.48 5.96
N PHE A 386 -34.62 0.91 5.59
CA PHE A 386 -35.37 1.97 6.25
C PHE A 386 -36.76 1.48 6.67
N LEU A 387 -37.10 1.69 7.93
CA LEU A 387 -38.42 1.36 8.49
C LEU A 387 -38.83 2.44 9.49
N CYS A 388 -40.05 2.96 9.34
CA CYS A 388 -40.65 3.94 10.25
C CYS A 388 -39.78 5.18 10.58
N GLY A 389 -39.02 5.71 9.61
CA GLY A 389 -38.17 6.89 9.88
C GLY A 389 -36.74 6.53 10.31
N GLN A 390 -36.46 5.26 10.59
CA GLN A 390 -35.18 4.81 11.12
C GLN A 390 -34.41 3.94 10.11
N VAL A 391 -33.10 4.07 10.11
CA VAL A 391 -32.17 3.27 9.30
C VAL A 391 -31.64 2.10 10.13
N TYR A 392 -31.50 0.95 9.48
CA TYR A 392 -30.94 -0.28 10.05
C TYR A 392 -29.97 -0.91 9.07
N VAL A 393 -28.92 -1.55 9.58
CA VAL A 393 -28.07 -2.43 8.76
C VAL A 393 -28.71 -3.81 8.73
N PHE A 394 -29.30 -4.16 7.60
CA PHE A 394 -29.88 -5.48 7.34
C PHE A 394 -28.81 -6.45 6.84
N LEU A 395 -28.66 -7.58 7.52
CA LEU A 395 -27.73 -8.66 7.18
C LEU A 395 -28.49 -9.95 6.87
N PHE A 396 -28.10 -10.63 5.78
CA PHE A 396 -28.70 -11.89 5.39
C PHE A 396 -27.70 -12.96 4.95
N GLY A 397 -27.97 -14.19 5.37
CA GLY A 397 -27.30 -15.39 4.91
C GLY A 397 -25.81 -15.45 5.25
N GLY A 398 -25.03 -15.98 4.32
CA GLY A 398 -23.60 -16.25 4.50
C GLY A 398 -23.33 -17.66 4.97
N ARG A 399 -22.09 -17.89 5.40
CA ARG A 399 -21.61 -19.20 5.87
C ARG A 399 -20.53 -19.03 6.94
N THR A 400 -20.26 -20.13 7.63
CA THR A 400 -19.14 -20.26 8.57
C THR A 400 -18.26 -21.46 8.18
N GLY A 401 -17.30 -21.81 9.05
CA GLY A 401 -16.49 -23.02 8.87
C GLY A 401 -17.32 -24.30 9.02
N SER A 402 -18.34 -24.26 9.88
CA SER A 402 -19.21 -25.41 10.20
C SER A 402 -20.58 -25.36 9.52
N CYS A 403 -21.10 -24.17 9.20
CA CYS A 403 -22.40 -23.99 8.56
C CYS A 403 -22.23 -23.64 7.09
N MET A 404 -22.69 -24.52 6.20
CA MET A 404 -22.53 -24.36 4.75
C MET A 404 -23.33 -23.19 4.16
N ALA A 405 -24.51 -22.89 4.70
CA ALA A 405 -25.32 -21.75 4.30
C ALA A 405 -26.36 -21.38 5.38
N MET A 406 -26.50 -20.09 5.65
CA MET A 406 -27.37 -19.51 6.67
C MET A 406 -28.62 -18.86 6.04
N GLN A 407 -29.70 -18.70 6.84
CA GLN A 407 -31.01 -18.16 6.41
C GLN A 407 -31.53 -17.04 7.33
N ASP A 408 -30.83 -16.78 8.42
CA ASP A 408 -31.21 -15.77 9.38
C ASP A 408 -31.19 -14.36 8.77
N THR A 409 -32.09 -13.54 9.31
CA THR A 409 -32.29 -12.14 9.00
C THR A 409 -31.96 -11.36 10.26
N LEU A 410 -30.94 -10.53 10.19
CA LEU A 410 -30.47 -9.74 11.33
C LEU A 410 -30.56 -8.26 10.98
N PHE A 411 -30.84 -7.44 11.98
CA PHE A 411 -30.82 -5.98 11.88
C PHE A 411 -29.90 -5.44 12.95
N LEU A 412 -29.03 -4.52 12.56
CA LEU A 412 -28.14 -3.82 13.49
C LEU A 412 -28.45 -2.33 13.48
N ASP A 413 -28.25 -1.70 14.63
CA ASP A 413 -28.12 -0.25 14.71
C ASP A 413 -26.88 0.21 13.91
N PRO A 414 -26.99 1.18 12.98
CA PRO A 414 -25.86 1.58 12.14
C PRO A 414 -24.69 2.21 12.93
N ASP A 415 -24.98 2.87 14.05
CA ASP A 415 -23.97 3.60 14.83
C ASP A 415 -23.28 2.70 15.86
N SER A 416 -24.08 2.01 16.68
CA SER A 416 -23.59 1.16 17.76
C SER A 416 -23.32 -0.29 17.35
N LEU A 417 -23.84 -0.72 16.19
CA LEU A 417 -23.74 -2.11 15.69
C LEU A 417 -24.31 -3.16 16.66
N ASN A 418 -25.21 -2.72 17.54
CA ASN A 418 -25.98 -3.59 18.42
C ASN A 418 -27.12 -4.26 17.65
N SER A 419 -27.47 -5.47 18.06
CA SER A 419 -28.53 -6.25 17.41
C SER A 419 -29.91 -5.71 17.78
N ILE A 420 -30.73 -5.44 16.76
CA ILE A 420 -32.10 -4.96 16.90
C ILE A 420 -33.06 -6.06 16.44
N LYS A 421 -34.03 -6.38 17.30
CA LYS A 421 -35.10 -7.33 16.97
C LYS A 421 -36.20 -6.62 16.20
N ILE A 422 -36.37 -6.97 14.94
CA ILE A 422 -37.47 -6.48 14.08
C ILE A 422 -38.26 -7.70 13.59
N SER A 423 -39.59 -7.62 13.68
CA SER A 423 -40.48 -8.64 13.14
C SER A 423 -40.45 -8.61 11.61
N VAL A 424 -40.35 -9.79 11.00
CA VAL A 424 -40.39 -9.96 9.55
C VAL A 424 -41.46 -10.98 9.19
N LEU A 425 -42.43 -10.55 8.39
CA LEU A 425 -43.53 -11.37 7.90
C LEU A 425 -43.16 -12.09 6.60
N GLY A 426 -43.93 -13.13 6.27
CA GLY A 426 -43.76 -13.88 5.04
C GLY A 426 -42.62 -14.90 5.08
N ASN A 427 -42.45 -15.62 3.98
CA ASN A 427 -41.49 -16.71 3.88
C ASN A 427 -40.11 -16.17 3.53
N SER A 428 -39.17 -16.29 4.48
CA SER A 428 -37.76 -15.94 4.25
C SER A 428 -37.16 -16.75 3.09
N PRO A 429 -36.30 -16.14 2.25
CA PRO A 429 -35.62 -16.85 1.18
C PRO A 429 -34.77 -18.00 1.74
N SER A 430 -34.59 -19.07 0.94
CA SER A 430 -33.82 -20.24 1.37
C SER A 430 -32.38 -19.90 1.79
N CYS A 431 -31.82 -20.69 2.71
CA CYS A 431 -30.44 -20.55 3.16
C CYS A 431 -29.44 -20.47 2.00
N ARG A 432 -28.56 -19.46 2.04
CA ARG A 432 -27.62 -19.18 0.94
C ARG A 432 -26.41 -18.36 1.36
N HIS A 433 -25.37 -18.39 0.54
CA HIS A 433 -24.24 -17.47 0.59
C HIS A 433 -23.85 -17.01 -0.82
N SER A 434 -23.01 -15.98 -0.93
CA SER A 434 -22.55 -15.44 -2.21
C SER A 434 -23.70 -15.04 -3.15
N HIS A 435 -24.82 -14.62 -2.58
CA HIS A 435 -25.88 -13.91 -3.28
C HIS A 435 -25.50 -12.43 -3.37
N SER A 436 -26.20 -11.67 -4.18
CA SER A 436 -26.12 -10.21 -4.17
C SER A 436 -27.33 -9.63 -3.43
N CYS A 437 -27.15 -8.43 -2.88
CA CYS A 437 -28.20 -7.66 -2.22
C CYS A 437 -28.02 -6.18 -2.56
N CYS A 438 -29.11 -5.46 -2.80
CA CYS A 438 -29.11 -4.02 -3.03
C CYS A 438 -30.38 -3.39 -2.48
N GLY A 439 -30.33 -2.10 -2.15
CA GLY A 439 -31.46 -1.37 -1.59
C GLY A 439 -32.52 -1.04 -2.62
N TRP A 440 -33.79 -1.10 -2.23
CA TRP A 440 -34.91 -0.64 -3.07
C TRP A 440 -36.13 -0.25 -2.23
N ASN A 441 -36.66 0.96 -2.44
CA ASN A 441 -37.86 1.48 -1.75
C ASN A 441 -37.83 1.30 -0.22
N GLY A 442 -36.70 1.61 0.41
CA GLY A 442 -36.47 1.44 1.86
C GLY A 442 -36.24 -0.01 2.29
N GLY A 443 -36.32 -0.97 1.38
CA GLY A 443 -36.10 -2.39 1.64
C GLY A 443 -34.86 -2.94 0.95
N ALA A 444 -34.83 -4.26 0.79
CA ALA A 444 -33.72 -4.99 0.18
C ALA A 444 -34.20 -5.91 -0.95
N VAL A 445 -33.39 -6.08 -1.98
CA VAL A 445 -33.60 -7.06 -3.06
C VAL A 445 -32.47 -8.07 -3.04
N ILE A 446 -32.79 -9.33 -2.76
CA ILE A 446 -31.85 -10.45 -2.75
C ILE A 446 -32.00 -11.26 -4.02
N SER A 447 -30.89 -11.56 -4.68
CA SER A 447 -30.88 -12.38 -5.89
C SER A 447 -29.78 -13.43 -5.92
N GLY A 448 -30.13 -14.60 -6.43
CA GLY A 448 -29.20 -15.70 -6.65
C GLY A 448 -28.49 -16.23 -5.40
N GLY A 449 -27.23 -16.63 -5.54
CA GLY A 449 -26.40 -17.23 -4.50
C GLY A 449 -26.36 -18.75 -4.54
N LEU A 450 -25.43 -19.33 -3.78
CA LEU A 450 -25.30 -20.77 -3.57
C LEU A 450 -26.16 -21.20 -2.39
N LEU A 451 -27.05 -22.15 -2.63
CA LEU A 451 -27.86 -22.78 -1.60
C LEU A 451 -27.03 -23.80 -0.80
N ARG A 452 -27.58 -24.27 0.34
CA ARG A 452 -26.96 -25.35 1.14
C ARG A 452 -26.67 -26.62 0.32
N SER A 453 -27.46 -26.89 -0.71
CA SER A 453 -27.27 -28.02 -1.63
C SER A 453 -26.07 -27.86 -2.57
N GLY A 454 -25.39 -26.71 -2.55
CA GLY A 454 -24.32 -26.37 -3.50
C GLY A 454 -24.82 -25.96 -4.88
N ARG A 455 -26.14 -25.85 -5.09
CA ARG A 455 -26.72 -25.38 -6.35
C ARG A 455 -26.91 -23.86 -6.36
N PRO A 456 -26.60 -23.17 -7.47
CA PRO A 456 -26.95 -21.76 -7.65
C PRO A 456 -28.47 -21.58 -7.65
N SER A 457 -28.94 -20.43 -7.17
CA SER A 457 -30.34 -20.05 -7.17
C SER A 457 -30.64 -19.04 -8.29
N GLY A 458 -31.82 -19.15 -8.91
CA GLY A 458 -32.38 -18.13 -9.80
C GLY A 458 -33.50 -17.30 -9.14
N SER A 459 -33.64 -17.37 -7.81
CA SER A 459 -34.72 -16.67 -7.11
C SER A 459 -34.40 -15.18 -6.92
N VAL A 460 -35.42 -14.33 -7.05
CA VAL A 460 -35.41 -12.93 -6.61
C VAL A 460 -36.42 -12.78 -5.46
N THR A 461 -36.01 -12.15 -4.37
CA THR A 461 -36.85 -11.98 -3.18
C THR A 461 -36.65 -10.59 -2.60
N LEU A 462 -37.74 -9.95 -2.19
CA LEU A 462 -37.78 -8.58 -1.73
C LEU A 462 -38.13 -8.57 -0.25
N LEU A 463 -37.35 -7.81 0.52
CA LEU A 463 -37.70 -7.41 1.88
C LEU A 463 -38.32 -6.02 1.78
N LYS A 464 -39.63 -5.88 1.99
CA LYS A 464 -40.34 -4.60 1.86
C LYS A 464 -40.71 -4.05 3.24
N PRO A 465 -40.57 -2.73 3.49
CA PRO A 465 -41.18 -2.11 4.64
C PRO A 465 -42.70 -2.26 4.58
N TYR A 466 -43.33 -2.67 5.66
CA TYR A 466 -44.78 -2.85 5.77
C TYR A 466 -45.26 -2.45 7.18
N SER A 467 -45.92 -1.30 7.28
CA SER A 467 -46.30 -0.71 8.58
C SER A 467 -45.06 -0.55 9.48
N SER A 468 -45.05 -1.17 10.67
CA SER A 468 -43.93 -1.17 11.63
C SER A 468 -43.02 -2.41 11.55
N GLN A 469 -43.07 -3.14 10.44
CA GLN A 469 -42.35 -4.40 10.24
C GLN A 469 -41.79 -4.48 8.81
N PHE A 470 -41.02 -5.54 8.52
CA PHE A 470 -40.69 -5.91 7.15
C PHE A 470 -41.52 -7.11 6.69
N GLN A 471 -41.67 -7.28 5.38
CA GLN A 471 -42.33 -8.44 4.78
C GLN A 471 -41.52 -8.98 3.62
N TRP A 472 -41.33 -10.30 3.61
CA TRP A 472 -40.75 -11.03 2.48
C TRP A 472 -41.77 -11.24 1.36
N GLU A 473 -41.36 -10.92 0.14
CA GLU A 473 -42.13 -11.15 -1.09
C GLU A 473 -41.24 -11.80 -2.15
N LYS A 474 -41.70 -12.90 -2.74
CA LYS A 474 -41.00 -13.56 -3.84
C LYS A 474 -41.43 -12.95 -5.17
N LEU A 475 -40.47 -12.53 -5.99
CA LEU A 475 -40.71 -12.12 -7.37
C LEU A 475 -40.47 -13.29 -8.31
N ASN A 476 -41.50 -13.67 -9.06
CA ASN A 476 -41.38 -14.67 -10.11
C ASN A 476 -40.90 -13.99 -11.39
N THR A 477 -39.80 -14.47 -11.95
CA THR A 477 -39.23 -13.93 -13.18
C THR A 477 -39.72 -14.66 -14.42
N THR A 478 -39.98 -13.91 -15.49
CA THR A 478 -40.40 -14.46 -16.79
C THR A 478 -39.58 -13.84 -17.93
N PRO A 479 -38.83 -14.63 -18.71
CA PRO A 479 -38.43 -16.02 -18.43
C PRO A 479 -37.73 -16.18 -17.07
N PRO A 480 -37.60 -17.42 -16.55
CA PRO A 480 -36.88 -17.66 -15.30
C PRO A 480 -35.43 -17.17 -15.38
N LEU A 481 -34.98 -16.48 -14.34
CA LEU A 481 -33.60 -16.00 -14.22
C LEU A 481 -32.62 -17.18 -14.19
N THR A 482 -31.54 -17.10 -14.97
CA THR A 482 -30.45 -18.08 -14.95
C THR A 482 -29.81 -18.12 -13.56
N PRO A 483 -29.81 -19.29 -12.89
CA PRO A 483 -29.25 -19.44 -11.56
C PRO A 483 -27.75 -19.13 -11.50
N ARG A 484 -27.35 -18.22 -10.59
CA ARG A 484 -25.96 -17.77 -10.46
C ARG A 484 -25.58 -17.38 -9.04
N TYR A 485 -24.28 -17.26 -8.77
CA TYR A 485 -23.72 -16.79 -7.50
C TYR A 485 -22.43 -15.99 -7.71
N SER A 486 -22.00 -15.23 -6.70
CA SER A 486 -20.83 -14.33 -6.74
C SER A 486 -20.92 -13.24 -7.81
N HIS A 487 -22.13 -12.88 -8.23
CA HIS A 487 -22.44 -11.70 -9.04
C HIS A 487 -22.64 -10.47 -8.15
N THR A 488 -22.68 -9.30 -8.78
CA THR A 488 -23.05 -8.03 -8.14
C THR A 488 -24.42 -7.55 -8.67
N SER A 489 -25.08 -6.63 -7.96
CA SER A 489 -26.40 -6.14 -8.38
C SER A 489 -26.67 -4.69 -8.00
N HIS A 490 -27.46 -4.01 -8.84
CA HIS A 490 -27.90 -2.63 -8.67
C HIS A 490 -29.38 -2.49 -9.03
N VAL A 491 -30.08 -1.52 -8.44
CA VAL A 491 -31.43 -1.14 -8.90
C VAL A 491 -31.37 0.21 -9.58
N ILE A 492 -31.90 0.30 -10.80
CA ILE A 492 -31.89 1.49 -11.65
C ILE A 492 -33.28 1.63 -12.25
N ASN A 493 -33.96 2.74 -12.00
CA ASN A 493 -35.31 3.03 -12.53
C ASN A 493 -36.32 1.89 -12.30
N GLY A 494 -36.24 1.21 -11.14
CA GLY A 494 -37.12 0.08 -10.81
C GLY A 494 -36.75 -1.24 -11.50
N LYS A 495 -35.62 -1.32 -12.20
CA LYS A 495 -35.06 -2.54 -12.77
C LYS A 495 -33.85 -3.00 -11.97
N LEU A 496 -33.83 -4.28 -11.62
CA LEU A 496 -32.69 -4.96 -11.00
C LEU A 496 -31.71 -5.40 -12.10
N VAL A 497 -30.48 -4.93 -12.01
CA VAL A 497 -29.39 -5.27 -12.92
C VAL A 497 -28.39 -6.17 -12.19
N LEU A 498 -28.16 -7.38 -12.70
CA LEU A 498 -27.18 -8.34 -12.19
C LEU A 498 -25.99 -8.41 -13.13
N VAL A 499 -24.76 -8.42 -12.58
CA VAL A 499 -23.53 -8.40 -13.37
C VAL A 499 -22.62 -9.56 -12.97
N GLY A 500 -22.24 -10.37 -13.96
CA GLY A 500 -21.30 -11.47 -13.80
C GLY A 500 -21.80 -12.63 -12.95
N GLY A 501 -20.89 -13.16 -12.14
CA GLY A 501 -21.09 -14.35 -11.31
C GLY A 501 -20.72 -15.64 -12.00
N ILE A 502 -21.08 -16.74 -11.37
CA ILE A 502 -20.82 -18.11 -11.80
C ILE A 502 -22.16 -18.85 -11.88
N TRP A 503 -22.35 -19.60 -12.96
CA TRP A 503 -23.52 -20.45 -13.23
C TRP A 503 -23.05 -21.85 -13.64
N PHE A 504 -23.94 -22.85 -13.60
CA PHE A 504 -23.57 -24.24 -13.89
C PHE A 504 -23.81 -24.62 -15.35
N VAL A 505 -24.99 -24.31 -15.88
CA VAL A 505 -25.40 -24.67 -17.23
C VAL A 505 -26.26 -23.53 -17.77
N SER A 506 -25.84 -22.93 -18.88
CA SER A 506 -26.63 -22.00 -19.68
C SER A 506 -26.24 -22.18 -21.15
N ASN A 507 -27.19 -21.99 -22.06
CA ASN A 507 -26.94 -22.03 -23.49
C ASN A 507 -26.10 -20.82 -23.98
N SER A 508 -25.92 -19.82 -23.13
CA SER A 508 -25.08 -18.64 -23.35
C SER A 508 -24.23 -18.33 -22.11
N VAL A 509 -23.28 -17.41 -22.22
CA VAL A 509 -22.51 -16.87 -21.09
C VAL A 509 -23.28 -15.65 -20.56
N PRO A 510 -24.13 -15.81 -19.53
CA PRO A 510 -24.91 -14.70 -19.03
C PRO A 510 -24.03 -13.66 -18.31
N GLY A 511 -23.67 -12.60 -19.02
CA GLY A 511 -22.87 -11.51 -18.48
C GLY A 511 -23.68 -10.52 -17.66
N LEU A 512 -24.91 -10.22 -18.10
CA LEU A 512 -25.81 -9.23 -17.49
C LEU A 512 -27.24 -9.80 -17.45
N ALA A 513 -27.99 -9.54 -16.39
CA ALA A 513 -29.45 -9.76 -16.37
C ALA A 513 -30.16 -8.48 -15.92
N VAL A 514 -31.28 -8.16 -16.57
CA VAL A 514 -32.13 -7.00 -16.25
C VAL A 514 -33.53 -7.51 -15.94
N ILE A 515 -34.01 -7.24 -14.73
CA ILE A 515 -35.30 -7.70 -14.24
C ILE A 515 -36.15 -6.49 -13.84
N ASP A 516 -37.31 -6.33 -14.43
CA ASP A 516 -38.27 -5.32 -13.99
C ASP A 516 -38.92 -5.76 -12.66
N LEU A 517 -38.72 -4.98 -11.59
CA LEU A 517 -39.14 -5.35 -10.24
C LEU A 517 -40.66 -5.29 -10.02
N LYS A 518 -41.42 -4.67 -10.93
CA LYS A 518 -42.88 -4.60 -10.86
C LYS A 518 -43.52 -5.76 -11.61
N THR A 519 -43.00 -6.12 -12.77
CA THR A 519 -43.60 -7.11 -13.68
C THR A 519 -42.93 -8.48 -13.61
N GLY A 520 -41.69 -8.56 -13.13
CA GLY A 520 -40.88 -9.78 -13.15
C GLY A 520 -40.31 -10.10 -14.53
N HIS A 521 -40.48 -9.24 -15.54
CA HIS A 521 -39.89 -9.47 -16.86
C HIS A 521 -38.36 -9.50 -16.77
N CYS A 522 -37.73 -10.57 -17.27
CA CYS A 522 -36.30 -10.82 -17.16
C CYS A 522 -35.66 -10.94 -18.54
N ALA A 523 -34.63 -10.15 -18.81
CA ALA A 523 -33.82 -10.24 -20.02
C ALA A 523 -32.35 -10.48 -19.66
N GLU A 524 -31.68 -11.36 -20.39
CA GLU A 524 -30.26 -11.65 -20.20
C GLU A 524 -29.44 -11.25 -21.42
N TYR A 525 -28.26 -10.69 -21.16
CA TYR A 525 -27.35 -10.16 -22.17
C TYR A 525 -25.95 -10.72 -21.98
N GLN A 526 -25.25 -10.92 -23.08
CA GLN A 526 -23.83 -11.23 -23.08
C GLN A 526 -23.02 -9.92 -23.08
N ILE A 527 -21.97 -9.86 -22.28
CA ILE A 527 -21.04 -8.73 -22.30
C ILE A 527 -20.10 -8.90 -23.49
N ASN A 528 -20.03 -7.90 -24.36
CA ASN A 528 -19.06 -7.87 -25.45
C ASN A 528 -17.69 -7.45 -24.91
N ALA A 529 -16.81 -8.43 -24.70
CA ALA A 529 -15.44 -8.22 -24.23
C ALA A 529 -14.39 -8.23 -25.35
N SER A 530 -14.80 -8.18 -26.64
CA SER A 530 -13.88 -8.26 -27.78
C SER A 530 -12.86 -7.13 -27.86
N VAL A 531 -13.15 -5.99 -27.22
CA VAL A 531 -12.26 -4.83 -27.13
C VAL A 531 -11.15 -4.99 -26.09
N LEU A 532 -11.21 -6.02 -25.24
CA LEU A 532 -10.22 -6.27 -24.20
C LEU A 532 -9.13 -7.20 -24.74
N GLU A 533 -7.87 -6.81 -24.52
CA GLU A 533 -6.69 -7.63 -24.88
C GLU A 533 -6.45 -8.78 -23.89
N TRP A 534 -7.33 -8.96 -22.90
CA TRP A 534 -7.20 -9.91 -21.80
C TRP A 534 -8.58 -10.49 -21.41
N PRO A 535 -8.64 -11.70 -20.82
CA PRO A 535 -9.91 -12.34 -20.50
C PRO A 535 -10.61 -11.68 -19.29
N LEU A 536 -11.86 -11.28 -19.46
CA LEU A 536 -12.66 -10.66 -18.39
C LEU A 536 -13.26 -11.70 -17.44
N MET A 537 -12.84 -11.72 -16.16
CA MET A 537 -13.38 -12.62 -15.14
C MET A 537 -14.26 -11.87 -14.13
N LEU A 538 -15.57 -12.10 -14.18
CA LEU A 538 -16.55 -11.41 -13.33
C LEU A 538 -16.99 -12.24 -12.11
N HIS A 539 -16.03 -12.81 -11.39
CA HIS A 539 -16.24 -13.34 -10.04
C HIS A 539 -15.18 -12.79 -9.08
N GLY A 540 -15.59 -12.44 -7.85
CA GLY A 540 -14.73 -11.70 -6.92
C GLY A 540 -14.48 -10.24 -7.35
N HIS A 541 -15.25 -9.76 -8.32
CA HIS A 541 -15.25 -8.36 -8.75
C HIS A 541 -16.21 -7.54 -7.88
N SER A 542 -16.05 -6.23 -7.91
CA SER A 542 -17.05 -5.25 -7.46
C SER A 542 -17.57 -4.47 -8.66
N SER A 543 -18.81 -3.99 -8.59
CA SER A 543 -19.35 -3.08 -9.61
C SER A 543 -19.95 -1.85 -8.94
N LEU A 544 -19.68 -0.69 -9.53
CA LEU A 544 -20.17 0.60 -9.09
C LEU A 544 -21.05 1.20 -10.17
N LEU A 545 -22.28 1.54 -9.83
CA LEU A 545 -23.16 2.28 -10.71
C LEU A 545 -22.73 3.75 -10.78
N LEU A 546 -22.60 4.27 -12.01
CA LEU A 546 -22.35 5.69 -12.30
C LEU A 546 -23.65 6.32 -12.83
N PRO A 547 -24.49 6.90 -11.96
CA PRO A 547 -25.88 7.25 -12.29
C PRO A 547 -26.01 8.24 -13.44
N TYR A 548 -25.08 9.21 -13.52
CA TYR A 548 -25.11 10.27 -14.52
C TYR A 548 -24.71 9.83 -15.93
N ARG A 549 -24.23 8.60 -16.10
CA ARG A 549 -23.71 8.14 -17.39
C ARG A 549 -24.42 6.91 -17.94
N ASN A 550 -25.28 6.20 -17.20
CA ASN A 550 -25.74 4.84 -17.57
C ASN A 550 -24.57 3.85 -17.80
N HIS A 551 -23.50 3.97 -17.00
CA HIS A 551 -22.38 3.03 -17.06
C HIS A 551 -22.20 2.33 -15.71
N LEU A 552 -21.66 1.13 -15.74
CA LEU A 552 -21.14 0.42 -14.58
C LEU A 552 -19.61 0.40 -14.64
N LEU A 553 -18.95 0.79 -13.56
CA LEU A 553 -17.53 0.58 -13.39
C LEU A 553 -17.30 -0.77 -12.71
N LEU A 554 -16.62 -1.69 -13.40
CA LEU A 554 -16.25 -3.01 -12.89
C LEU A 554 -14.81 -2.97 -12.38
N LEU A 555 -14.62 -3.33 -11.12
CA LEU A 555 -13.34 -3.28 -10.42
C LEU A 555 -12.92 -4.67 -9.94
N GLY A 556 -11.67 -5.03 -10.22
CA GLY A 556 -11.09 -6.31 -9.82
C GLY A 556 -11.84 -7.50 -10.43
N GLY A 557 -11.72 -8.65 -9.76
CA GLY A 557 -12.18 -9.94 -10.27
C GLY A 557 -11.04 -10.79 -10.82
N GLY A 558 -11.23 -12.10 -10.77
CA GLY A 558 -10.20 -13.07 -11.13
C GLY A 558 -10.17 -14.27 -10.18
N GLY A 559 -9.23 -15.16 -10.42
CA GLY A 559 -9.04 -16.38 -9.64
C GLY A 559 -7.75 -17.09 -9.96
N THR A 560 -7.44 -18.12 -9.18
CA THR A 560 -6.24 -18.96 -9.37
C THR A 560 -6.31 -19.87 -10.59
N CYS A 561 -7.47 -19.94 -11.26
CA CYS A 561 -7.77 -20.81 -12.40
C CYS A 561 -7.20 -22.23 -12.26
N PHE A 562 -7.43 -22.82 -11.08
CA PHE A 562 -6.94 -24.14 -10.71
C PHE A 562 -5.41 -24.25 -10.76
N SER A 563 -4.85 -25.05 -11.68
CA SER A 563 -3.41 -25.23 -11.87
C SER A 563 -2.88 -24.55 -13.13
N PHE A 564 -3.71 -23.76 -13.83
CA PHE A 564 -3.35 -23.11 -15.10
C PHE A 564 -2.72 -21.72 -14.92
N GLY A 565 -2.61 -21.26 -13.67
CA GLY A 565 -2.06 -19.96 -13.32
C GLY A 565 -3.13 -18.97 -12.87
N THR A 566 -2.74 -18.04 -12.01
CA THR A 566 -3.65 -17.01 -11.49
C THR A 566 -3.91 -15.95 -12.55
N HIS A 567 -5.18 -15.64 -12.78
CA HIS A 567 -5.61 -14.52 -13.61
C HIS A 567 -6.34 -13.48 -12.75
N LEU A 568 -5.96 -12.22 -12.88
CA LEU A 568 -6.63 -11.08 -12.27
C LEU A 568 -6.98 -10.09 -13.37
N ASN A 569 -8.17 -9.49 -13.31
CA ASN A 569 -8.53 -8.39 -14.20
C ASN A 569 -7.55 -7.23 -13.98
N VAL A 570 -6.79 -6.88 -15.01
CA VAL A 570 -5.63 -5.98 -14.89
C VAL A 570 -6.00 -4.50 -14.80
N GLN A 571 -7.19 -4.15 -15.29
CA GLN A 571 -7.68 -2.77 -15.36
C GLN A 571 -9.17 -2.71 -15.00
N PRO A 572 -9.64 -1.57 -14.44
CA PRO A 572 -11.05 -1.25 -14.36
C PRO A 572 -11.72 -1.32 -15.74
N VAL A 573 -12.93 -1.86 -15.81
CA VAL A 573 -13.72 -1.93 -17.07
C VAL A 573 -14.95 -1.08 -16.93
N LEU A 574 -15.17 -0.17 -17.87
CA LEU A 574 -16.40 0.58 -17.98
C LEU A 574 -17.37 -0.19 -18.88
N LEU A 575 -18.54 -0.54 -18.34
CA LEU A 575 -19.58 -1.28 -19.04
C LEU A 575 -20.76 -0.35 -19.33
N ASP A 576 -21.05 -0.16 -20.61
CA ASP A 576 -22.22 0.60 -21.06
C ASP A 576 -23.48 -0.21 -20.81
N LEU A 577 -24.46 0.39 -20.12
CA LEU A 577 -25.76 -0.23 -19.93
C LEU A 577 -26.67 0.11 -21.12
N PRO A 578 -27.52 -0.85 -21.57
CA PRO A 578 -28.57 -0.52 -22.53
C PRO A 578 -29.51 0.54 -21.94
N PRO A 579 -30.29 1.28 -22.75
CA PRO A 579 -31.27 2.22 -22.24
C PRO A 579 -32.25 1.52 -21.29
N LEU A 580 -32.15 1.79 -19.99
CA LEU A 580 -33.00 1.20 -18.95
C LEU A 580 -34.27 2.05 -18.72
N GLN A 581 -34.85 2.61 -19.79
CA GLN A 581 -36.11 3.36 -19.74
C GLN A 581 -37.30 2.44 -19.47
#